data_AF-A0AAJ1Z6K4-F1
#
_entry.id   AF-A0AAJ1Z6K4-F1
#
_cell.length_a   1.000
_cell.length_b   1.000
_cell.length_c   1.000
_cell.angle_alpha   90.00
_cell.angle_beta   90.00
_cell.angle_gamma   90.00
#
_symmetry.space_group_name_H-M   'P 1'
#
loop_
_entity.id
_entity.type
_entity.pdbx_description
1 polymer ?
#
loop_
_entity_poly.entity_id
_entity_poly.type
_entity_poly.pdbx_seq_one_letter_code
_entity_poly.pdbx_strand_id
1 'polypeptide(L)'
;MKYSDAKERSEMNMSVVRKLGIWMVMVCVLLILAPSAASAHAYIVKSNPAENETLEKAPSVVRIEFDEMLQSSHFNTVFVRDASGKRVDLKNAHIDKKNPKLLEAGVEQNIPNGTYSIQWKAISADGHPIQGVIPFRIGTEGKGTSDIQAEVPLHIKSIFC
;
A
#
# COMPACT_ATOMS: atom_id res chain seq x y z
N MET A 1 -42.22 -38.28 -51.32
CA MET A 1 -40.83 -38.27 -50.81
C MET A 1 -40.32 -36.88 -50.40
N LYS A 2 -41.18 -35.92 -49.98
CA LYS A 2 -40.79 -34.54 -49.56
C LYS A 2 -41.04 -34.23 -48.07
N TYR A 3 -41.71 -35.12 -47.34
CA TYR A 3 -42.10 -34.89 -45.94
C TYR A 3 -41.01 -35.30 -44.93
N SER A 4 -40.09 -36.18 -45.34
CA SER A 4 -39.00 -36.69 -44.48
C SER A 4 -37.94 -35.63 -44.21
N ASP A 5 -37.55 -34.86 -45.23
CA ASP A 5 -36.47 -33.86 -45.14
C ASP A 5 -36.78 -32.69 -44.19
N ALA A 6 -38.05 -32.29 -44.07
CA ALA A 6 -38.45 -31.16 -43.22
C ALA A 6 -38.43 -31.52 -41.72
N LYS A 7 -38.80 -32.76 -41.39
CA LYS A 7 -38.77 -33.26 -40.01
C LYS A 7 -37.33 -33.40 -39.51
N GLU A 8 -36.45 -33.97 -40.34
CA GLU A 8 -35.03 -34.15 -40.03
C GLU A 8 -34.28 -32.81 -39.84
N ARG A 9 -34.60 -31.79 -40.66
CA ARG A 9 -34.09 -30.41 -40.47
C ARG A 9 -34.59 -29.75 -39.18
N SER A 10 -35.85 -29.99 -38.79
CA SER A 10 -36.43 -29.40 -37.57
C SER A 10 -35.81 -30.00 -36.29
N GLU A 11 -35.54 -31.31 -36.28
CA GLU A 11 -34.89 -31.99 -35.16
C GLU A 11 -33.40 -31.63 -35.08
N MET A 12 -32.73 -31.47 -36.23
CA MET A 12 -31.36 -30.96 -36.29
C MET A 12 -31.27 -29.55 -35.69
N ASN A 13 -32.18 -28.64 -36.06
CA ASN A 13 -32.21 -27.28 -35.50
C ASN A 13 -32.48 -27.27 -33.98
N MET A 14 -33.39 -28.11 -33.48
CA MET A 14 -33.69 -28.23 -32.05
C MET A 14 -32.49 -28.77 -31.25
N SER A 15 -31.79 -29.76 -31.81
CA SER A 15 -30.60 -30.36 -31.18
C SER A 15 -29.41 -29.40 -31.18
N VAL A 16 -29.24 -28.60 -32.24
CA VAL A 16 -28.19 -27.58 -32.36
C VAL A 16 -28.45 -26.42 -31.40
N VAL A 17 -29.69 -25.92 -31.29
CA VAL A 17 -30.08 -24.86 -30.34
C VAL A 17 -29.89 -25.33 -28.88
N ARG A 18 -30.26 -26.58 -28.57
CA ARG A 18 -30.05 -27.15 -27.23
C ARG A 18 -28.56 -27.29 -26.89
N LYS A 19 -27.74 -27.76 -27.84
CA LYS A 19 -26.28 -27.85 -27.68
C LYS A 19 -25.67 -26.46 -27.50
N LEU A 20 -26.10 -25.47 -28.28
CA LEU A 20 -25.62 -24.10 -28.18
C LEU A 20 -25.97 -23.48 -26.83
N GLY A 21 -27.19 -23.71 -26.34
CA GLY A 21 -27.60 -23.29 -24.99
C GLY A 21 -26.76 -23.92 -23.89
N ILE A 22 -26.48 -25.23 -23.97
CA ILE A 22 -25.59 -25.92 -23.02
C ILE A 22 -24.18 -25.34 -23.06
N TRP A 23 -23.63 -25.11 -24.26
CA TRP A 23 -22.31 -24.51 -24.43
C TRP A 23 -22.25 -23.08 -23.87
N MET A 24 -23.29 -22.27 -24.11
CA MET A 24 -23.37 -20.91 -23.58
C MET A 24 -23.43 -20.91 -22.05
N VAL A 25 -24.24 -21.77 -21.45
CA VAL A 25 -24.30 -21.93 -19.98
C VAL A 25 -22.95 -22.39 -19.44
N MET A 26 -22.29 -23.35 -20.08
CA MET A 26 -20.95 -23.82 -19.69
C MET A 26 -19.92 -22.69 -19.73
N VAL A 27 -19.92 -21.85 -20.78
CA VAL A 27 -19.03 -20.68 -20.88
C VAL A 27 -19.32 -19.67 -19.77
N CYS A 28 -20.59 -19.37 -19.50
CA CYS A 28 -20.96 -18.47 -18.41
C CYS A 28 -20.52 -19.01 -17.03
N VAL A 29 -20.70 -20.30 -16.78
CA VAL A 29 -20.23 -20.96 -15.55
C VAL A 29 -18.70 -20.86 -15.45
N LEU A 30 -17.97 -21.14 -16.53
CA LEU A 30 -16.50 -21.00 -16.55
C LEU A 30 -16.03 -19.57 -16.25
N LEU A 31 -16.74 -18.55 -16.75
CA LEU A 31 -16.39 -17.15 -16.49
C LEU A 31 -16.66 -16.75 -15.03
N ILE A 32 -17.69 -17.31 -14.39
CA ILE A 32 -17.98 -17.08 -12.97
C ILE A 32 -16.97 -17.81 -12.07
N LEU A 33 -16.50 -18.99 -12.50
CA LEU A 33 -15.52 -19.79 -11.77
C LEU A 33 -14.06 -19.41 -12.08
N ALA A 34 -13.81 -18.42 -12.94
CA ALA A 34 -12.47 -17.98 -13.25
C ALA A 34 -11.79 -17.44 -11.97
N PRO A 35 -10.62 -17.99 -11.57
CA PRO A 35 -9.92 -17.49 -10.39
C PRO A 35 -9.53 -16.02 -10.60
N SER A 36 -9.81 -15.19 -9.61
CA SER A 36 -9.30 -13.82 -9.56
C SER A 36 -7.78 -13.85 -9.50
N ALA A 37 -7.10 -12.92 -10.18
CA ALA A 37 -5.66 -12.76 -10.02
C ALA A 37 -5.33 -12.48 -8.54
N ALA A 38 -4.69 -13.44 -7.87
CA ALA A 38 -4.17 -13.26 -6.52
C ALA A 38 -2.75 -12.68 -6.64
N SER A 39 -2.47 -11.59 -5.92
CA SER A 39 -1.11 -11.10 -5.79
C SER A 39 -0.34 -12.07 -4.91
N ALA A 40 0.82 -12.55 -5.37
CA ALA A 40 1.69 -13.35 -4.52
C ALA A 40 2.35 -12.46 -3.45
N HIS A 41 2.89 -11.31 -3.86
CA HIS A 41 3.64 -10.44 -2.96
C HIS A 41 2.73 -9.40 -2.30
N ALA A 42 2.95 -9.15 -1.01
CA ALA A 42 2.27 -8.06 -0.31
C ALA A 42 2.99 -6.73 -0.58
N TYR A 43 2.24 -5.73 -1.03
CA TYR A 43 2.67 -4.36 -1.27
C TYR A 43 2.06 -3.42 -0.24
N ILE A 44 2.79 -2.35 0.10
CA ILE A 44 2.24 -1.29 0.96
C ILE A 44 1.13 -0.57 0.21
N VAL A 45 -0.06 -0.55 0.80
CA VAL A 45 -1.20 0.26 0.34
C VAL A 45 -1.20 1.62 1.04
N LYS A 46 -0.87 1.63 2.33
CA LYS A 46 -0.89 2.83 3.15
C LYS A 46 0.07 2.71 4.33
N SER A 47 0.61 3.84 4.76
CA SER A 47 1.31 3.93 6.04
C SER A 47 0.82 5.12 6.85
N ASN A 48 0.96 5.02 8.17
CA ASN A 48 0.80 6.11 9.10
C ASN A 48 1.99 6.07 10.07
N PRO A 49 2.90 7.05 10.04
CA PRO A 49 2.91 8.23 9.15
C PRO A 49 3.07 7.86 7.67
N ALA A 50 2.55 8.71 6.80
CA ALA A 50 2.75 8.58 5.36
C ALA A 50 4.21 8.85 4.98
N GLU A 51 4.62 8.33 3.83
CA GLU A 51 5.97 8.55 3.33
C GLU A 51 6.26 10.05 3.17
N ASN A 52 7.37 10.50 3.74
CA ASN A 52 7.81 11.89 3.81
C ASN A 52 6.86 12.84 4.55
N GLU A 53 5.87 12.33 5.29
CA GLU A 53 4.98 13.15 6.10
C GLU A 53 5.76 13.88 7.20
N THR A 54 5.37 15.13 7.46
CA THR A 54 5.88 15.93 8.58
C THR A 54 4.80 16.09 9.62
N LEU A 55 5.04 15.53 10.81
CA LEU A 55 4.11 15.57 11.93
C LEU A 55 4.51 16.69 12.90
N GLU A 56 3.52 17.36 13.49
CA GLU A 56 3.80 18.33 14.56
C GLU A 56 4.35 17.65 15.83
N LYS A 57 3.93 16.41 16.10
CA LYS A 57 4.29 15.64 17.30
C LYS A 57 4.56 14.18 16.95
N ALA A 58 5.32 13.51 17.82
CA ALA A 58 5.58 12.09 17.69
C ALA A 58 4.28 11.26 17.71
N PRO A 59 4.10 10.31 16.77
CA PRO A 59 2.96 9.40 16.80
C PRO A 59 3.14 8.40 17.94
N SER A 60 2.06 7.89 18.52
CA SER A 60 2.14 6.82 19.53
C SER A 60 2.37 5.44 18.92
N VAL A 61 1.95 5.26 17.68
CA VAL A 61 2.03 4.00 16.94
C VAL A 61 2.33 4.33 15.49
N VAL A 62 3.22 3.54 14.88
CA VAL A 62 3.37 3.48 13.43
C VAL A 62 2.60 2.29 12.90
N ARG A 63 1.92 2.46 11.76
CA ARG A 63 1.10 1.44 11.11
C ARG A 63 1.46 1.35 9.63
N ILE A 64 1.57 0.13 9.14
CA ILE A 64 1.78 -0.17 7.72
C ILE A 64 0.68 -1.14 7.29
N GLU A 65 -0.06 -0.76 6.25
CA GLU A 65 -1.14 -1.54 5.66
C GLU A 65 -0.70 -2.11 4.32
N PHE A 66 -0.96 -3.40 4.16
CA PHE A 66 -0.64 -4.17 2.96
C PHE A 66 -1.91 -4.54 2.19
N ASP A 67 -1.77 -4.82 0.89
CA ASP A 67 -2.84 -5.34 0.05
C ASP A 67 -3.14 -6.82 0.32
N GLU A 68 -2.16 -7.55 0.84
CA GLU A 68 -2.24 -8.96 1.22
C GLU A 68 -2.04 -9.21 2.71
N MET A 69 -2.49 -10.37 3.16
CA MET A 69 -2.30 -10.79 4.56
C MET A 69 -0.84 -11.13 4.84
N LEU A 70 -0.39 -10.85 6.06
CA LEU A 70 0.92 -11.24 6.54
C LEU A 70 0.83 -12.55 7.32
N GLN A 71 1.85 -13.40 7.20
CA GLN A 71 1.99 -14.57 8.07
C GLN A 71 2.48 -14.14 9.45
N SER A 72 1.86 -14.67 10.51
CA SER A 72 2.35 -14.49 11.87
C SER A 72 3.67 -15.21 12.08
N SER A 73 4.76 -14.46 12.14
CA SER A 73 6.12 -14.99 12.30
C SER A 73 6.97 -14.07 13.17
N HIS A 74 7.92 -14.66 13.91
CA HIS A 74 8.95 -13.92 14.64
C HIS A 74 9.89 -13.11 13.71
N PHE A 75 9.82 -13.34 12.40
CA PHE A 75 10.53 -12.57 11.39
C PHE A 75 9.97 -11.14 11.23
N ASN A 76 8.69 -10.94 11.56
CA ASN A 76 8.03 -9.65 11.36
C ASN A 76 8.59 -8.64 12.36
N THR A 77 9.15 -7.56 11.84
CA THR A 77 9.82 -6.54 12.65
C THR A 77 9.50 -5.14 12.12
N VAL A 78 9.47 -4.20 13.05
CA VAL A 78 9.39 -2.76 12.77
C VAL A 78 10.36 -2.07 13.69
N PHE A 79 11.25 -1.26 13.12
CA PHE A 79 12.19 -0.41 13.82
C PHE A 79 11.92 1.02 13.42
N VAL A 80 11.71 1.89 14.40
CA VAL A 80 11.64 3.33 14.18
C VAL A 80 12.97 3.92 14.62
N ARG A 81 13.68 4.57 13.69
CA ARG A 81 15.02 5.12 13.94
C ARG A 81 15.07 6.61 13.66
N ASP A 82 15.86 7.32 14.45
CA ASP A 82 16.25 8.70 14.17
C ASP A 82 17.37 8.78 13.12
N ALA A 83 17.76 10.00 12.75
CA ALA A 83 18.83 10.26 11.79
C ALA A 83 20.23 9.75 12.24
N SER A 84 20.44 9.49 13.53
CA SER A 84 21.67 8.88 14.05
C SER A 84 21.65 7.34 14.00
N GLY A 85 20.50 6.75 13.64
CA GLY A 85 20.28 5.31 13.64
C GLY A 85 19.84 4.75 14.99
N LYS A 86 19.63 5.59 16.01
CA LYS A 86 19.13 5.17 17.33
C LYS A 86 17.67 4.76 17.20
N ARG A 87 17.30 3.64 17.85
CA ARG A 87 15.91 3.17 17.92
C ARG A 87 15.11 4.01 18.90
N VAL A 88 13.89 4.33 18.51
CA VAL A 88 12.88 5.07 19.29
C VAL A 88 11.53 4.33 19.33
N ASP A 89 11.51 3.06 18.94
CA ASP A 89 10.34 2.19 19.01
C ASP A 89 10.30 1.37 20.32
N LEU A 90 9.11 0.98 20.73
CA LEU A 90 8.86 0.19 21.95
C LEU A 90 9.17 -1.32 21.79
N LYS A 91 9.77 -1.73 20.66
CA LYS A 91 10.16 -3.12 20.36
C LYS A 91 9.01 -4.13 20.41
N ASN A 92 7.79 -3.65 20.17
CA ASN A 92 6.55 -4.42 20.27
C ASN A 92 5.86 -4.55 18.90
N ALA A 93 6.64 -4.74 17.84
CA ALA A 93 6.11 -4.94 16.50
C ALA A 93 5.16 -6.15 16.48
N HIS A 94 3.96 -5.96 15.92
CA HIS A 94 2.94 -7.01 15.85
C HIS A 94 2.00 -6.79 14.68
N ILE A 95 1.38 -7.88 14.24
CA ILE A 95 0.25 -7.83 13.30
C ILE A 95 -1.02 -7.54 14.11
N ASP A 96 -1.90 -6.67 13.60
CA ASP A 96 -3.18 -6.40 14.24
C ASP A 96 -4.05 -7.67 14.30
N LYS A 97 -4.70 -7.90 15.44
CA LYS A 97 -5.48 -9.13 15.68
C LYS A 97 -6.77 -9.18 14.86
N LYS A 98 -7.30 -8.04 14.45
CA LYS A 98 -8.56 -7.93 13.68
C LYS A 98 -8.29 -7.81 12.18
N ASN A 99 -7.14 -7.28 11.79
CA ASN A 99 -6.73 -7.11 10.42
C ASN A 99 -5.29 -7.64 10.18
N PRO A 100 -5.14 -8.85 9.63
CA PRO A 100 -3.83 -9.46 9.38
C PRO A 100 -3.01 -8.76 8.28
N LYS A 101 -3.55 -7.72 7.65
CA LYS A 101 -2.85 -6.86 6.68
C LYS A 101 -2.19 -5.64 7.33
N LEU A 102 -2.34 -5.45 8.64
CA LEU A 102 -1.75 -4.33 9.37
C LEU A 102 -0.57 -4.78 10.21
N LEU A 103 0.58 -4.14 10.01
CA LEU A 103 1.77 -4.26 10.86
C LEU A 103 1.94 -2.98 11.66
N GLU A 104 2.05 -3.12 12.98
CA GLU A 104 2.09 -1.99 13.92
C GLU A 104 3.26 -2.08 14.88
N ALA A 105 3.76 -0.93 15.32
CA ALA A 105 4.67 -0.85 16.46
C ALA A 105 4.48 0.45 17.22
N GLY A 106 4.62 0.38 18.54
CA GLY A 106 4.59 1.56 19.40
C GLY A 106 5.87 2.39 19.27
N VAL A 107 5.74 3.70 19.47
CA VAL A 107 6.85 4.65 19.44
C VAL A 107 6.94 5.36 20.78
N GLU A 108 8.17 5.60 21.22
CA GLU A 108 8.45 6.38 22.43
C GLU A 108 7.84 7.79 22.32
N GLN A 109 7.25 8.25 23.42
CA GLN A 109 6.72 9.60 23.51
C GLN A 109 7.85 10.61 23.78
N ASN A 110 7.68 11.85 23.34
CA ASN A 110 8.63 12.95 23.56
C ASN A 110 10.01 12.74 22.92
N ILE A 111 10.04 12.14 21.74
CA ILE A 111 11.26 12.08 20.91
C ILE A 111 11.54 13.45 20.27
N PRO A 112 12.82 13.82 20.05
CA PRO A 112 13.18 15.13 19.50
C PRO A 112 12.58 15.41 18.12
N ASN A 113 12.48 16.68 17.74
CA ASN A 113 12.18 17.01 16.35
C ASN A 113 13.33 16.56 15.44
N GLY A 114 13.00 16.08 14.25
CA GLY A 114 14.01 15.57 13.32
C GLY A 114 13.44 14.65 12.25
N THR A 115 14.35 14.01 11.51
CA THR A 115 14.04 13.00 10.51
C THR A 115 14.09 11.62 11.12
N TYR A 116 13.10 10.80 10.76
CA TYR A 116 12.91 9.45 11.24
C TYR A 116 12.66 8.49 10.07
N SER A 117 12.87 7.21 10.31
CA SER A 117 12.58 6.14 9.35
C SER A 117 11.92 4.95 10.02
N ILE A 118 10.89 4.42 9.38
CA ILE A 118 10.25 3.15 9.74
C ILE A 118 10.88 2.07 8.86
N GLN A 119 11.77 1.28 9.43
CA GLN A 119 12.36 0.12 8.77
C GLN A 119 11.56 -1.12 9.16
N TRP A 120 11.08 -1.87 8.20
CA TRP A 120 10.21 -3.01 8.48
C TRP A 120 10.59 -4.24 7.66
N LYS A 121 10.24 -5.41 8.19
CA LYS A 121 10.31 -6.71 7.51
C LYS A 121 9.06 -7.51 7.85
N ALA A 122 8.54 -8.26 6.89
CA ALA A 122 7.41 -9.15 7.08
C ALA A 122 7.48 -10.36 6.15
N ILE A 123 6.64 -11.36 6.39
CA ILE A 123 6.42 -12.49 5.47
C ILE A 123 5.00 -12.36 4.92
N SER A 124 4.85 -12.24 3.61
CA SER A 124 3.53 -12.22 2.94
C SER A 124 2.86 -13.59 3.01
N ALA A 125 1.55 -13.64 2.75
CA ALA A 125 0.79 -14.89 2.76
C ALA A 125 1.37 -15.96 1.83
N ASP A 126 2.02 -15.57 0.73
CA ASP A 126 2.71 -16.47 -0.20
C ASP A 126 4.04 -17.07 0.33
N GLY A 127 4.50 -16.63 1.50
CA GLY A 127 5.71 -17.12 2.15
C GLY A 127 6.99 -16.38 1.79
N HIS A 128 6.95 -15.35 0.94
CA HIS A 128 8.15 -14.56 0.63
C HIS A 128 8.44 -13.49 1.69
N PRO A 129 9.71 -13.28 2.07
CA PRO A 129 10.09 -12.18 2.91
C PRO A 129 10.07 -10.87 2.12
N ILE A 130 9.42 -9.86 2.69
CA ILE A 130 9.35 -8.49 2.17
C ILE A 130 9.92 -7.51 3.20
N GLN A 131 10.44 -6.39 2.74
CA GLN A 131 11.04 -5.37 3.59
C GLN A 131 11.00 -3.99 2.93
N GLY A 132 11.13 -2.94 3.74
CA GLY A 132 11.15 -1.58 3.22
C GLY A 132 11.52 -0.55 4.27
N VAL A 133 11.57 0.71 3.83
CA VAL A 133 11.86 1.87 4.68
C VAL A 133 10.89 2.98 4.33
N ILE A 134 10.26 3.59 5.33
CA ILE A 134 9.35 4.73 5.17
C ILE A 134 9.91 5.92 5.94
N PRO A 135 10.47 6.95 5.27
CA PRO A 135 10.92 8.18 5.93
C PRO A 135 9.73 9.03 6.41
N PHE A 136 9.89 9.72 7.53
CA PHE A 136 8.96 10.75 8.01
C PHE A 136 9.70 11.77 8.88
N ARG A 137 9.07 12.89 9.21
CA ARG A 137 9.64 13.97 10.02
C ARG A 137 8.74 14.31 11.21
N ILE A 138 9.34 14.77 12.29
CA ILE A 138 8.64 15.33 13.46
C ILE A 138 9.14 16.74 13.70
N GLY A 139 8.21 17.65 13.98
CA GLY A 139 8.43 19.08 14.17
C GLY A 139 7.95 19.88 12.97
N THR A 140 7.89 21.20 13.13
CA THR A 140 7.61 22.11 12.03
C THR A 140 8.86 22.24 11.17
N GLU A 141 8.77 21.95 9.87
CA GLU A 141 9.57 22.69 8.88
C GLU A 141 9.44 24.16 9.28
N GLY A 142 10.57 24.85 9.47
CA GLY A 142 10.55 26.22 9.94
C GLY A 142 9.49 27.00 9.16
N LYS A 143 8.78 27.89 9.84
CA LYS A 143 8.22 29.07 9.18
C LYS A 143 9.41 29.73 8.47
N GLY A 144 9.65 29.32 7.23
CA GLY A 144 10.55 30.00 6.31
C GLY A 144 9.89 31.32 6.04
N THR A 145 10.20 32.29 6.90
CA THR A 145 10.44 33.67 6.51
C THR A 145 9.59 34.18 5.34
N SER A 146 8.27 34.19 5.51
CA SER A 146 7.37 35.06 4.71
C SER A 146 7.37 36.49 5.25
N ASP A 147 8.45 36.88 5.93
CA ASP A 147 8.66 38.20 6.51
C ASP A 147 10.17 38.50 6.53
N ILE A 148 10.80 38.48 5.36
CA ILE A 148 11.87 39.46 5.10
C ILE A 148 11.22 40.48 4.17
N GLN A 149 10.69 41.52 4.80
CA GLN A 149 10.66 42.86 4.26
C GLN A 149 12.07 43.15 3.70
N ALA A 150 12.30 42.91 2.42
CA ALA A 150 13.43 43.47 1.71
C ALA A 150 13.10 44.96 1.48
N GLU A 151 13.20 45.74 2.54
CA GLU A 151 13.44 47.16 2.42
C GLU A 151 14.83 47.30 1.77
N VAL A 152 14.84 47.62 0.48
CA VAL A 152 16.06 47.96 -0.25
C VAL A 152 16.25 49.46 -0.09
N PRO A 153 17.14 49.93 0.81
CA PRO A 153 17.52 51.33 0.79
C PRO A 153 18.42 51.58 -0.42
N LEU A 154 17.95 52.55 -1.20
CA LEU A 154 18.54 53.32 -2.27
C LEU A 154 20.10 53.38 -2.30
N HIS A 155 20.62 53.34 -3.54
CA HIS A 155 21.73 54.19 -4.02
C HIS A 155 23.18 53.67 -3.88
N ILE A 156 23.59 52.79 -4.80
CA ILE A 156 25.00 52.68 -5.18
C ILE A 156 25.21 53.54 -6.44
N LYS A 157 25.80 54.73 -6.24
CA LYS A 157 26.32 55.58 -7.32
C LYS A 157 27.36 54.80 -8.10
N SER A 158 27.12 54.63 -9.40
CA SER A 158 28.19 54.30 -10.35
C SER A 158 29.13 55.49 -10.46
N ILE A 159 30.36 55.33 -9.96
CA ILE A 159 31.52 56.14 -10.29
C ILE A 159 32.46 55.23 -11.10
N PHE A 160 32.91 55.80 -12.22
CA PHE A 160 33.75 55.27 -13.29
C PHE A 160 34.97 54.42 -12.88
N CYS A 161 35.27 53.43 -13.72
CA CYS A 161 36.54 53.33 -14.48
C CYS A 161 36.21 52.68 -15.84
#